data_AF-A0A1L9ATR4-F1
#
_entry.id   AF-A0A1L9ATR4-F1
#
_cell.length_a   1.000
_cell.length_b   1.000
_cell.length_c   1.000
_cell.angle_alpha   90.00
_cell.angle_beta   90.00
_cell.angle_gamma   90.00
#
_symmetry.space_group_name_H-M   'P 1'
#
loop_
_entity.id
_entity.type
_entity.pdbx_description
1 polymer ?
#
loop_
_entity_poly.entity_id
_entity_poly.type
_entity_poly.pdbx_seq_one_letter_code
_entity_poly.pdbx_strand_id
1 'polypeptide(L)'
;MRSARPSPGLFAALFLVLLCPLACASNTPPPAYASTRNALADLDEFGALLVKAGLPAELLPTDRDLSAEQARQLRLHFHLFPPKASEYAPWLVADVLLLDVTRKNEVVPRVELSRRVQEFQPLVVLRPDGYLASALSGKEQQCVGPVEVQDGAYRAGVFEVGTFYKKDEAGAWQSVVVPAPSTSR
;
A
#
# COMPACT_ATOMS: atom_id res chain seq x y z
N MET A 1 55.43 -41.26 70.11
CA MET A 1 56.02 -42.31 69.25
C MET A 1 54.91 -42.95 68.43
N ARG A 2 55.08 -43.02 67.09
CA ARG A 2 54.20 -43.65 66.06
C ARG A 2 52.82 -42.98 65.89
N SER A 3 52.66 -42.03 64.97
CA SER A 3 52.37 -42.20 63.53
C SER A 3 51.08 -42.97 63.24
N ALA A 4 50.05 -42.25 62.79
CA ALA A 4 49.09 -42.73 61.80
C ALA A 4 48.33 -41.53 61.20
N ARG A 5 48.68 -41.16 59.97
CA ARG A 5 47.76 -40.42 59.08
C ARG A 5 46.74 -41.41 58.52
N PRO A 6 45.48 -41.02 58.30
CA PRO A 6 44.69 -41.54 57.21
C PRO A 6 44.53 -40.53 56.09
N SER A 7 44.40 -41.12 54.91
CA SER A 7 44.45 -40.61 53.54
C SER A 7 43.27 -39.69 53.17
N PRO A 8 43.41 -38.94 52.06
CA PRO A 8 42.41 -37.99 51.58
C PRO A 8 41.33 -38.70 50.78
N GLY A 9 40.07 -38.29 50.93
CA GLY A 9 38.99 -38.81 50.12
C GLY A 9 37.72 -38.02 50.32
N LEU A 10 37.06 -37.76 49.18
CA LEU A 10 35.75 -37.16 48.99
C LEU A 10 35.65 -35.62 48.96
N PHE A 11 34.96 -35.19 47.90
CA PHE A 11 34.30 -33.91 47.64
C PHE A 11 35.12 -32.76 47.05
N ALA A 12 35.27 -32.80 45.72
CA ALA A 12 35.11 -31.61 44.87
C ALA A 12 34.55 -32.10 43.51
N ALA A 13 33.24 -32.36 43.46
CA ALA A 13 32.29 -31.45 42.80
C ALA A 13 32.70 -31.08 41.37
N LEU A 14 32.44 -32.03 40.47
CA LEU A 14 31.78 -31.87 39.17
C LEU A 14 31.25 -30.44 38.92
N PHE A 15 32.03 -29.62 38.23
CA PHE A 15 31.53 -28.44 37.51
C PHE A 15 32.12 -28.46 36.10
N LEU A 16 31.66 -29.41 35.29
CA LEU A 16 31.83 -29.33 33.85
C LEU A 16 30.83 -28.28 33.36
N VAL A 17 31.31 -27.05 33.21
CA VAL A 17 30.56 -25.97 32.55
C VAL A 17 30.29 -26.42 31.13
N LEU A 18 29.07 -26.89 30.90
CA LEU A 18 28.54 -27.18 29.59
C LEU A 18 28.36 -25.83 28.88
N LEU A 19 29.40 -25.39 28.18
CA LEU A 19 29.30 -24.37 27.13
C LEU A 19 28.41 -24.96 26.03
N CYS A 20 27.10 -24.91 26.23
CA CYS A 20 26.15 -25.00 25.13
C CYS A 20 26.41 -23.78 24.25
N PRO A 21 26.89 -23.92 23.00
CA PRO A 21 26.66 -22.86 22.05
C PRO A 21 25.15 -22.77 21.93
N LEU A 22 24.56 -21.67 22.42
CA LEU A 22 23.26 -21.21 21.95
C LEU A 22 23.46 -20.91 20.46
N ALA A 23 23.40 -21.95 19.63
CA ALA A 23 23.19 -21.81 18.22
C ALA A 23 21.81 -21.17 18.11
N CYS A 24 21.79 -19.85 17.99
CA CYS A 24 20.59 -19.10 17.62
C CYS A 24 20.04 -19.80 16.38
N ALA A 25 18.93 -20.52 16.53
CA ALA A 25 18.14 -20.98 15.40
C ALA A 25 17.67 -19.73 14.67
N SER A 26 18.49 -19.26 13.73
CA SER A 26 18.10 -18.25 12.76
C SER A 26 17.13 -18.94 11.81
N ASN A 27 15.87 -19.02 12.24
CA ASN A 27 14.79 -19.33 11.33
C ASN A 27 14.78 -18.19 10.31
N THR A 28 15.42 -18.43 9.16
CA THR A 28 15.30 -17.55 8.01
C THR A 28 13.81 -17.47 7.70
N PRO A 29 13.21 -16.28 7.73
CA PRO A 29 11.80 -16.16 7.40
C PRO A 29 11.59 -16.75 5.99
N PRO A 30 10.45 -17.42 5.73
CA PRO A 30 10.19 -17.99 4.42
C PRO A 30 10.44 -16.93 3.33
N PRO A 31 10.99 -17.32 2.17
CA PRO A 31 11.46 -16.38 1.15
C PRO A 31 10.38 -15.39 0.70
N ALA A 32 9.10 -15.78 0.74
CA ALA A 32 7.96 -14.90 0.51
C ALA A 32 7.96 -13.68 1.46
N TYR A 33 8.18 -13.87 2.77
CA TYR A 33 8.21 -12.76 3.73
C TYR A 33 9.40 -11.83 3.52
N ALA A 34 10.57 -12.36 3.11
CA ALA A 34 11.73 -11.55 2.81
C ALA A 34 11.49 -10.69 1.55
N SER A 35 10.87 -11.26 0.52
CA SER A 35 10.52 -10.55 -0.71
C SER A 35 9.50 -9.45 -0.47
N THR A 36 8.37 -9.74 0.21
CA THR A 36 7.36 -8.72 0.54
C THR A 36 7.95 -7.61 1.42
N ARG A 37 8.78 -7.94 2.43
CA ARG A 37 9.44 -6.94 3.28
C ARG A 37 10.32 -5.99 2.46
N ASN A 38 11.16 -6.53 1.58
CA ASN A 38 12.06 -5.71 0.77
C ASN A 38 11.26 -4.82 -0.19
N ALA A 39 10.22 -5.35 -0.83
CA ALA A 39 9.34 -4.58 -1.70
C ALA A 39 8.66 -3.40 -0.98
N LEU A 40 8.28 -3.59 0.29
CA LEU A 40 7.66 -2.54 1.11
C LEU A 40 8.67 -1.52 1.66
N ALA A 41 9.95 -1.90 1.83
CA ALA A 41 10.98 -1.01 2.36
C ALA A 41 11.38 0.08 1.34
N ASP A 42 11.32 -0.23 0.05
CA ASP A 42 11.72 0.66 -1.06
C ASP A 42 10.52 1.36 -1.71
N LEU A 43 9.39 1.45 -1.00
CA LEU A 43 8.13 1.88 -1.55
C LEU A 43 8.05 3.42 -1.68
N ASP A 44 8.14 3.91 -2.92
CA ASP A 44 7.76 5.29 -3.25
C ASP A 44 6.24 5.50 -3.15
N GLU A 45 5.78 6.75 -3.26
CA GLU A 45 4.37 7.08 -3.10
C GLU A 45 3.47 6.44 -4.15
N PHE A 46 3.97 6.25 -5.38
CA PHE A 46 3.25 5.51 -6.42
C PHE A 46 3.09 4.03 -6.08
N GLY A 47 4.15 3.36 -5.63
CA GLY A 47 4.08 1.96 -5.17
C GLY A 47 3.16 1.82 -3.96
N ALA A 48 3.21 2.77 -3.02
CA ALA A 48 2.34 2.79 -1.85
C ALA A 48 0.86 2.94 -2.23
N LEU A 49 0.57 3.75 -3.24
CA LEU A 49 -0.76 3.87 -3.81
C LEU A 49 -1.23 2.53 -4.40
N LEU A 50 -0.39 1.85 -5.20
CA LEU A 50 -0.76 0.58 -5.82
C LEU A 50 -1.09 -0.49 -4.79
N VAL A 51 -0.30 -0.60 -3.71
CA VAL A 51 -0.59 -1.54 -2.61
C VAL A 51 -1.92 -1.20 -1.93
N LYS A 52 -2.17 0.09 -1.65
CA LYS A 52 -3.44 0.54 -1.05
C LYS A 52 -4.64 0.36 -1.98
N ALA A 53 -4.42 0.34 -3.29
CA ALA A 53 -5.41 0.02 -4.30
C ALA A 53 -5.70 -1.49 -4.40
N GLY A 54 -5.02 -2.34 -3.61
CA GLY A 54 -5.22 -3.78 -3.57
C GLY A 54 -4.22 -4.57 -4.41
N LEU A 55 -3.18 -3.95 -4.98
CA LEU A 55 -2.14 -4.68 -5.71
C LEU A 55 -1.27 -5.48 -4.73
N PRO A 56 -1.09 -6.80 -4.93
CA PRO A 56 -0.13 -7.58 -4.18
C PRO A 56 1.29 -7.02 -4.32
N ALA A 57 2.06 -7.02 -3.24
CA ALA A 57 3.41 -6.45 -3.23
C ALA A 57 4.35 -7.16 -4.23
N GLU A 58 4.10 -8.43 -4.50
CA GLU A 58 4.87 -9.27 -5.43
C GLU A 58 4.66 -8.85 -6.90
N LEU A 59 3.61 -8.08 -7.19
CA LEU A 59 3.29 -7.56 -8.52
C LEU A 59 3.68 -6.08 -8.68
N LEU A 60 4.34 -5.48 -7.69
CA LEU A 60 4.82 -4.11 -7.80
C LEU A 60 5.86 -4.00 -8.92
N PRO A 61 5.75 -2.98 -9.79
CA PRO A 61 6.80 -2.69 -10.76
C PRO A 61 8.13 -2.43 -10.05
N THR A 62 9.20 -3.07 -10.51
CA THR A 62 10.56 -2.88 -9.96
C THR A 62 11.38 -1.87 -10.74
N ASP A 63 11.00 -1.59 -11.99
CA ASP A 63 11.67 -0.62 -12.84
C ASP A 63 11.49 0.81 -12.31
N ARG A 64 12.44 1.69 -12.62
CA ARG A 64 12.36 3.13 -12.27
C ARG A 64 11.37 3.91 -13.13
N ASP A 65 10.99 3.35 -14.26
CA ASP A 65 10.04 3.93 -15.20
C ASP A 65 8.87 2.97 -15.41
N LEU A 66 7.70 3.52 -15.73
CA LEU A 66 6.51 2.75 -16.05
C LEU A 66 6.20 2.90 -17.54
N SER A 67 6.24 1.80 -18.27
CA SER A 67 5.82 1.75 -19.68
C SER A 67 4.29 1.67 -19.83
N ALA A 68 3.78 2.05 -21.00
CA ALA A 68 2.36 1.91 -21.33
C ALA A 68 1.87 0.46 -21.30
N GLU A 69 2.73 -0.52 -21.62
CA GLU A 69 2.37 -1.94 -21.52
C GLU A 69 2.24 -2.39 -20.07
N GLN A 70 3.20 -2.03 -19.21
CA GLN A 70 3.10 -2.29 -17.76
C GLN A 70 1.85 -1.61 -17.17
N ALA A 71 1.53 -0.38 -17.58
CA ALA A 71 0.34 0.31 -17.13
C ALA A 71 -0.95 -0.42 -17.54
N ARG A 72 -1.04 -0.92 -18.78
CA ARG A 72 -2.17 -1.75 -19.24
C ARG A 72 -2.31 -3.04 -18.44
N GLN A 73 -1.20 -3.71 -18.15
CA GLN A 73 -1.20 -4.95 -17.37
C GLN A 73 -1.69 -4.72 -15.93
N LEU A 74 -1.25 -3.64 -15.28
CA LEU A 74 -1.73 -3.26 -13.95
C LEU A 74 -3.24 -2.94 -13.95
N ARG A 75 -3.73 -2.20 -14.96
CA ARG A 75 -5.17 -1.93 -15.08
C ARG A 75 -5.98 -3.19 -15.29
N LEU A 76 -5.50 -4.11 -16.13
CA LEU A 76 -6.13 -5.40 -16.35
C LEU A 76 -6.22 -6.19 -15.03
N HIS A 77 -5.17 -6.19 -14.22
CA HIS A 77 -5.19 -6.82 -12.90
C HIS A 77 -6.34 -6.27 -12.04
N PHE A 78 -6.45 -4.95 -11.90
CA PHE A 78 -7.51 -4.36 -11.08
C PHE A 78 -8.92 -4.61 -11.62
N HIS A 79 -9.11 -4.78 -12.93
CA HIS A 79 -10.40 -5.15 -13.49
C HIS A 79 -10.76 -6.62 -13.23
N LEU A 80 -9.77 -7.50 -13.19
CA LEU A 80 -9.95 -8.92 -12.86
C LEU A 80 -10.16 -9.14 -11.37
N PHE A 81 -9.58 -8.28 -10.54
CA PHE A 81 -9.68 -8.31 -9.07
C PHE A 81 -10.21 -6.97 -8.56
N PRO A 82 -11.54 -6.76 -8.62
CA PRO A 82 -12.15 -5.50 -8.20
C PRO A 82 -11.81 -5.16 -6.74
N PRO A 83 -11.62 -3.87 -6.40
CA PRO A 83 -11.24 -3.46 -5.06
C PRO A 83 -12.35 -3.72 -4.05
N LYS A 84 -11.98 -4.09 -2.82
CA LYS A 84 -12.91 -3.96 -1.67
C LYS A 84 -13.12 -2.48 -1.34
N ALA A 85 -14.14 -2.19 -0.52
CA ALA A 85 -14.54 -0.81 -0.22
C ALA A 85 -13.38 0.09 0.27
N SER A 86 -12.51 -0.44 1.14
CA SER A 86 -11.33 0.30 1.64
C SER A 86 -10.27 0.59 0.58
N GLU A 87 -10.27 -0.14 -0.53
CA GLU A 87 -9.30 0.00 -1.63
C GLU A 87 -9.88 0.82 -2.79
N TYR A 88 -11.19 1.05 -2.80
CA TYR A 88 -11.87 1.68 -3.93
C TYR A 88 -11.33 3.07 -4.27
N ALA A 89 -11.14 3.93 -3.26
CA ALA A 89 -10.64 5.29 -3.49
C ALA A 89 -9.19 5.30 -4.02
N PRO A 90 -8.21 4.59 -3.42
CA PRO A 90 -6.85 4.52 -3.97
C PRO A 90 -6.80 3.79 -5.32
N TRP A 91 -7.66 2.79 -5.54
CA TRP A 91 -7.83 2.16 -6.85
C TRP A 91 -8.25 3.16 -7.93
N LEU A 92 -9.20 4.04 -7.64
CA LEU A 92 -9.65 5.06 -8.60
C LEU A 92 -8.49 6.01 -8.97
N VAL A 93 -7.68 6.42 -7.99
CA VAL A 93 -6.48 7.24 -8.26
C VAL A 93 -5.48 6.47 -9.13
N ALA A 94 -5.22 5.20 -8.82
CA ALA A 94 -4.33 4.36 -9.60
C ALA A 94 -4.83 4.20 -11.05
N ASP A 95 -6.13 3.94 -11.25
CA ASP A 95 -6.71 3.81 -12.60
C ASP A 95 -6.56 5.11 -13.41
N VAL A 96 -6.80 6.27 -12.79
CA VAL A 96 -6.59 7.58 -13.45
C VAL A 96 -5.15 7.74 -13.94
N LEU A 97 -4.16 7.46 -13.09
CA LEU A 97 -2.74 7.59 -13.44
C LEU A 97 -2.33 6.58 -14.52
N LEU A 98 -2.71 5.31 -14.37
CA LEU A 98 -2.38 4.25 -15.32
C LEU A 98 -3.06 4.46 -16.67
N LEU A 99 -4.28 4.99 -16.67
CA LEU A 99 -5.02 5.33 -17.88
C LEU A 99 -4.33 6.48 -18.64
N ASP A 100 -3.80 7.49 -17.94
CA ASP A 100 -3.02 8.56 -18.56
C ASP A 100 -1.78 8.02 -19.27
N VAL A 101 -0.99 7.18 -18.58
CA VAL A 101 0.21 6.53 -19.15
C VAL A 101 -0.17 5.67 -20.37
N THR A 102 -1.26 4.90 -20.26
CA THR A 102 -1.77 4.06 -21.36
C THR A 102 -2.19 4.89 -22.56
N ARG A 103 -2.90 6.01 -22.35
CA ARG A 103 -3.44 6.87 -23.42
C ARG A 103 -2.34 7.65 -24.13
N LYS A 104 -1.36 8.17 -23.39
CA LYS A 104 -0.22 8.91 -23.96
C LYS A 104 0.78 7.99 -24.65
N ASN A 105 0.78 6.70 -24.29
CA ASN A 105 1.72 5.70 -24.81
C ASN A 105 3.19 6.10 -24.58
N GLU A 106 3.46 6.73 -23.44
CA GLU A 106 4.77 7.24 -23.03
C GLU A 106 5.36 6.37 -21.91
N VAL A 107 6.69 6.36 -21.81
CA VAL A 107 7.40 5.82 -20.65
C VAL A 107 7.50 6.94 -19.62
N VAL A 108 6.97 6.72 -18.41
CA VAL A 108 6.88 7.76 -17.38
C VAL A 108 7.74 7.37 -16.18
N PRO A 109 8.68 8.24 -15.73
CA PRO A 109 9.46 7.99 -14.52
C PRO A 109 8.58 7.83 -13.28
N ARG A 110 8.89 6.88 -12.40
CA ARG A 110 8.15 6.67 -11.15
C ARG A 110 8.16 7.88 -10.23
N VAL A 111 9.26 8.64 -10.21
CA VAL A 111 9.33 9.90 -9.45
C VAL A 111 8.28 10.92 -9.91
N GLU A 112 7.99 10.97 -11.21
CA GLU A 112 6.93 11.83 -11.74
C GLU A 112 5.55 11.28 -11.36
N LEU A 113 5.35 9.97 -11.39
CA LEU A 113 4.11 9.35 -10.89
C LEU A 113 3.90 9.66 -9.40
N SER A 114 4.92 9.52 -8.55
CA SER A 114 4.85 9.88 -7.14
C SER A 114 4.49 11.36 -6.92
N ARG A 115 5.06 12.28 -7.72
CA ARG A 115 4.67 13.70 -7.70
C ARG A 115 3.18 13.88 -8.02
N ARG A 116 2.68 13.17 -9.02
CA ARG A 116 1.26 13.22 -9.42
C ARG A 116 0.34 12.62 -8.36
N VAL A 117 0.76 11.58 -7.63
CA VAL A 117 -0.01 11.04 -6.49
C VAL A 117 -0.30 12.13 -5.45
N GLN A 118 0.64 13.03 -5.19
CA GLN A 118 0.45 14.10 -4.19
C GLN A 118 -0.67 15.08 -4.57
N GLU A 119 -0.98 15.24 -5.85
CA GLU A 119 -2.08 16.11 -6.31
C GLU A 119 -3.47 15.62 -5.81
N PHE A 120 -3.58 14.33 -5.46
CA PHE A 120 -4.81 13.73 -4.93
C PHE A 120 -4.90 13.78 -3.40
N GLN A 121 -3.87 14.24 -2.70
CA GLN A 121 -3.85 14.28 -1.23
C GLN A 121 -5.06 15.02 -0.60
N PRO A 122 -5.52 16.18 -1.12
CA PRO A 122 -6.66 16.88 -0.52
C PRO A 122 -8.02 16.29 -0.93
N LEU A 123 -8.06 15.25 -1.75
CA LEU A 123 -9.29 14.76 -2.37
C LEU A 123 -9.94 13.63 -1.57
N VAL A 124 -11.26 13.55 -1.68
CA VAL A 124 -12.08 12.42 -1.22
C VAL A 124 -12.89 11.85 -2.38
N VAL A 125 -13.35 10.62 -2.23
CA VAL A 125 -14.18 9.90 -3.22
C VAL A 125 -15.39 9.31 -2.51
N LEU A 126 -16.57 9.36 -3.14
CA LEU A 126 -17.71 8.55 -2.69
C LEU A 126 -17.47 7.09 -3.08
N ARG A 127 -17.39 6.22 -2.07
CA ARG A 127 -17.32 4.78 -2.24
C ARG A 127 -18.71 4.17 -2.45
N PRO A 128 -18.80 2.98 -3.08
CA PRO A 128 -20.07 2.27 -3.28
C PRO A 128 -20.85 1.94 -1.99
N ASP A 129 -20.20 1.96 -0.83
CA ASP A 129 -20.81 1.67 0.47
C ASP A 129 -21.32 2.90 1.23
N GLY A 130 -21.33 4.08 0.60
CA GLY A 130 -21.96 5.28 1.15
C GLY A 130 -21.05 6.18 1.99
N TYR A 131 -19.74 5.91 1.98
CA TYR A 131 -18.74 6.73 2.66
C TYR A 131 -17.96 7.61 1.69
N LEU A 132 -17.75 8.87 2.08
CA LEU A 132 -16.63 9.66 1.59
C LEU A 132 -15.34 9.16 2.25
N ALA A 133 -14.35 8.84 1.43
CA ALA A 133 -13.04 8.38 1.89
C ALA A 133 -11.90 9.17 1.25
N SER A 134 -10.80 9.30 1.99
CA SER A 134 -9.56 9.91 1.48
C SER A 134 -9.07 9.18 0.23
N ALA A 135 -8.81 9.93 -0.84
CA ALA A 135 -8.44 9.37 -2.15
C ALA A 135 -7.21 8.46 -2.07
N LEU A 136 -6.17 8.88 -1.34
CA LEU A 136 -4.89 8.15 -1.28
C LEU A 136 -4.85 6.99 -0.27
N SER A 137 -5.79 6.94 0.67
CA SER A 137 -5.73 5.96 1.77
C SER A 137 -6.95 5.06 1.88
N GLY A 138 -8.06 5.44 1.25
CA GLY A 138 -9.35 4.77 1.41
C GLY A 138 -9.95 4.89 2.81
N LYS A 139 -9.28 5.61 3.73
CA LYS A 139 -9.78 5.86 5.08
C LYS A 139 -11.05 6.68 5.03
N GLU A 140 -12.07 6.17 5.69
CA GLU A 140 -13.38 6.81 5.83
C GLU A 140 -13.25 8.17 6.54
N GLN A 141 -13.98 9.14 6.01
CA GLN A 141 -14.05 10.51 6.54
C GLN A 141 -15.46 10.83 7.01
N GLN A 142 -16.47 10.47 6.22
CA GLN A 142 -17.86 10.81 6.50
C GLN A 142 -18.81 9.81 5.84
N CYS A 143 -19.79 9.30 6.58
CA CYS A 143 -20.94 8.60 6.01
C CYS A 143 -21.92 9.63 5.43
N VAL A 144 -22.29 9.48 4.15
CA VAL A 144 -23.21 10.39 3.45
C VAL A 144 -24.54 9.72 3.06
N GLY A 145 -24.74 8.46 3.44
CA GLY A 145 -25.97 7.71 3.24
C GLY A 145 -25.81 6.56 2.24
N PRO A 146 -26.87 5.76 2.03
CA PRO A 146 -26.85 4.65 1.08
C PRO A 146 -26.65 5.17 -0.36
N VAL A 147 -25.94 4.38 -1.17
CA VAL A 147 -25.81 4.64 -2.60
C VAL A 147 -27.00 4.05 -3.35
N GLU A 148 -27.68 4.88 -4.12
CA GLU A 148 -28.83 4.52 -4.93
C GLU A 148 -28.63 4.98 -6.38
N VAL A 149 -29.42 4.45 -7.31
CA VAL A 149 -29.45 4.96 -8.68
C VAL A 149 -30.34 6.19 -8.74
N GLN A 150 -29.76 7.34 -9.04
CA GLN A 150 -30.44 8.63 -9.16
C GLN A 150 -29.98 9.31 -10.45
N ASP A 151 -30.94 9.64 -11.33
CA ASP A 151 -30.69 10.23 -12.65
C ASP A 151 -29.66 9.45 -13.49
N GLY A 152 -29.69 8.12 -13.40
CA GLY A 152 -28.80 7.22 -14.16
C GLY A 152 -27.38 7.08 -13.60
N ALA A 153 -27.08 7.67 -12.44
CA ALA A 153 -25.79 7.55 -11.76
C ALA A 153 -25.95 6.95 -10.36
N TYR A 154 -24.90 6.30 -9.86
CA TYR A 154 -24.84 5.82 -8.48
C TYR A 154 -24.51 6.99 -7.55
N ARG A 155 -25.46 7.40 -6.72
CA ARG A 155 -25.36 8.61 -5.89
C ARG A 155 -25.74 8.37 -4.44
N ALA A 156 -25.17 9.19 -3.56
CA ALA A 156 -25.63 9.40 -2.20
C ALA A 156 -25.79 10.91 -1.98
N GLY A 157 -27.03 11.41 -2.05
CA GLY A 157 -27.32 12.84 -2.06
C GLY A 157 -26.64 13.55 -3.24
N VAL A 158 -25.82 14.57 -2.95
CA VAL A 158 -25.11 15.35 -3.98
C VAL A 158 -23.84 14.66 -4.51
N PHE A 159 -23.45 13.53 -3.93
CA PHE A 159 -22.21 12.83 -4.27
C PHE A 159 -22.47 11.69 -5.24
N GLU A 160 -21.53 11.48 -6.16
CA GLU A 160 -21.55 10.45 -7.19
C GLU A 160 -20.36 9.51 -7.02
N VAL A 161 -20.62 8.21 -7.13
CA VAL A 161 -19.58 7.17 -7.03
C VAL A 161 -18.58 7.36 -8.18
N GLY A 162 -17.29 7.25 -7.86
CA GLY A 162 -16.22 7.42 -8.86
C GLY A 162 -15.87 8.88 -9.16
N THR A 163 -16.43 9.85 -8.43
CA THR A 163 -16.09 11.27 -8.54
C THR A 163 -15.19 11.72 -7.39
N PHE A 164 -14.20 12.56 -7.70
CA PHE A 164 -13.35 13.20 -6.71
C PHE A 164 -13.99 14.49 -6.19
N TYR A 165 -13.83 14.76 -4.90
CA TYR A 165 -14.33 15.95 -4.23
C TYR A 165 -13.27 16.60 -3.38
N LYS A 166 -13.37 17.93 -3.22
CA LYS A 166 -12.66 18.68 -2.19
C LYS A 166 -13.60 19.74 -1.61
N LYS A 167 -13.27 20.25 -0.43
CA LYS A 167 -13.94 21.44 0.10
C LYS A 167 -13.32 22.70 -0.51
N ASP A 168 -14.15 23.68 -0.83
CA ASP A 168 -13.70 25.04 -1.10
C ASP A 168 -13.39 25.79 0.20
N GLU A 169 -13.00 27.06 0.09
CA GLU A 169 -12.66 27.91 1.24
C GLU A 169 -13.84 28.15 2.18
N ALA A 170 -15.08 28.08 1.67
CA ALA A 170 -16.31 28.20 2.45
C ALA A 170 -16.73 26.87 3.10
N GLY A 171 -16.02 25.77 2.81
CA GLY A 171 -16.29 24.44 3.32
C GLY A 171 -17.34 23.66 2.53
N ALA A 172 -17.81 24.18 1.40
CA ALA A 172 -18.74 23.49 0.52
C ALA A 172 -18.01 22.47 -0.36
N TRP A 173 -18.66 21.34 -0.62
CA TRP A 173 -18.10 20.27 -1.45
C TRP A 173 -18.17 20.64 -2.94
N GLN A 174 -17.04 20.50 -3.62
CA GLN A 174 -16.89 20.73 -5.05
C GLN A 174 -16.37 19.46 -5.72
N SER A 175 -17.02 19.04 -6.81
CA SER A 175 -16.49 17.96 -7.66
C SER A 175 -15.24 18.45 -8.37
N VAL A 176 -14.20 17.61 -8.39
CA VAL A 176 -12.96 17.87 -9.09
C VAL A 176 -12.93 17.02 -10.34
N VAL A 177 -12.98 17.67 -11.50
CA VAL A 177 -12.55 17.03 -12.74
C VAL A 177 -11.03 16.89 -12.64
N VAL A 178 -10.53 15.67 -12.69
CA VAL A 178 -9.09 15.40 -12.71
C VAL A 178 -8.66 15.23 -14.17
N PRO A 179 -8.18 16.28 -14.87
CA PRO A 179 -7.45 16.11 -16.11
C PRO A 179 -6.01 15.66 -15.81
N ALA A 180 -5.41 14.97 -16.78
CA ALA A 180 -4.00 14.59 -16.72
C ALA A 180 -3.11 15.80 -16.35
N PRO A 181 -2.07 15.60 -15.53
CA PRO A 181 -1.18 16.67 -15.11
C PRO A 181 -0.54 17.30 -16.35
N SER A 182 -0.58 18.62 -16.41
CA SER A 182 0.03 19.41 -17.47
C SER A 182 1.51 19.08 -17.58
N THR A 183 1.96 18.67 -18.77
CA THR A 183 3.38 18.71 -19.13
C THR A 183 3.86 20.16 -18.98
N SER A 184 4.60 20.45 -17.91
CA SER A 184 5.45 21.63 -17.87
C SER A 184 6.46 21.47 -19.01
N ARG A 185 6.36 22.37 -19.99
CA ARG A 185 7.30 22.52 -21.10
C ARG A 185 8.63 23.08 -20.60
#